data_AF-S4RTK0-F1
#
_entry.id   AF-S4RTK0-F1
#
_cell.length_a   1.000
_cell.length_b   1.000
_cell.length_c   1.000
_cell.angle_alpha   90.00
_cell.angle_beta   90.00
_cell.angle_gamma   90.00
#
_symmetry.space_group_name_H-M   'P 1'
#
loop_
_entity.id
_entity.type
_entity.pdbx_description
1 polymer ?
#
loop_
_entity_poly.entity_id
_entity_poly.type
_entity_poly.pdbx_seq_one_letter_code
_entity_poly.pdbx_strand_id
1 'polypeptide(L)'
;PAGIIDSACDGSFVQTFVNASFVNGHYWNVSVEDRSQGLHLLTPRFATQCGYTFHMSYNGMLTLRATLMSCHVYQQGSDQVLKMVWIFYPKNPLENISIIPYTTRCRTNYIWARREILCAENFREVSISRSSPNIPDVEIQQDDFDISMMMNTAQVWKIFFRLNNGSRFEVNIQQAFQMGYAVNSSDSRVVFRSPYFTNESSSMMIEGTMVDVIRPFVYYVDRWSAFLLDMTTACPVREPECTEQDVVWTLPRILQPLVLHLAEVEYKETSVWVDFKKVDSTTMGQRGYVLTQTNATTSLSVPWGAEGGFNKSCWVNWHFGMEYIINLQIQHLWTDDVWDLTR
;
A
#
# COMPACT_ATOMS: atom_id res chain seq x y z
N PRO A 1 12.88 -25.80 1.84
CA PRO A 1 14.32 -25.60 2.14
C PRO A 1 14.50 -25.16 3.60
N ALA A 2 15.50 -25.68 4.29
CA ALA A 2 15.88 -25.18 5.60
C ALA A 2 16.35 -23.72 5.44
N GLY A 3 15.53 -22.74 5.85
CA GLY A 3 15.85 -21.32 5.74
C GLY A 3 14.70 -20.37 5.38
N ILE A 4 13.52 -20.87 5.00
CA ILE A 4 12.33 -20.02 4.81
C ILE A 4 11.40 -20.23 6.00
N ILE A 5 11.12 -19.13 6.71
CA ILE A 5 10.69 -19.18 8.12
C ILE A 5 9.18 -19.34 8.21
N ASP A 6 8.43 -18.39 7.64
CA ASP A 6 6.99 -18.29 7.87
C ASP A 6 6.32 -17.36 6.84
N SER A 7 5.00 -17.48 6.69
CA SER A 7 4.18 -16.51 5.97
C SER A 7 2.92 -16.17 6.74
N ALA A 8 2.62 -14.89 6.87
CA ALA A 8 1.47 -14.39 7.60
C ALA A 8 0.59 -13.52 6.70
N CYS A 9 -0.71 -13.51 6.99
CA CYS A 9 -1.66 -12.56 6.41
C CYS A 9 -2.36 -11.84 7.55
N ASP A 10 -1.95 -10.59 7.75
CA ASP A 10 -2.51 -9.67 8.73
C ASP A 10 -2.83 -8.36 8.01
N GLY A 11 -4.03 -7.85 8.26
CA GLY A 11 -4.58 -6.68 7.57
C GLY A 11 -4.52 -6.81 6.05
N SER A 12 -4.00 -5.75 5.41
CA SER A 12 -4.00 -5.56 3.95
C SER A 12 -2.79 -6.17 3.24
N PHE A 13 -1.96 -6.94 3.93
CA PHE A 13 -0.73 -7.53 3.37
C PHE A 13 -0.64 -9.05 3.53
N VAL A 14 -0.05 -9.67 2.52
CA VAL A 14 0.57 -10.99 2.58
C VAL A 14 2.06 -10.80 2.80
N GLN A 15 2.61 -11.50 3.79
CA GLN A 15 3.99 -11.32 4.21
C GLN A 15 4.77 -12.63 4.17
N THR A 16 6.04 -12.54 3.82
CA THR A 16 6.94 -13.68 3.73
C THR A 16 8.28 -13.32 4.37
N PHE A 17 8.67 -14.09 5.38
CA PHE A 17 9.90 -13.90 6.12
C PHE A 17 10.94 -14.94 5.70
N VAL A 18 12.10 -14.45 5.25
CA VAL A 18 13.20 -15.28 4.76
C VAL A 18 14.39 -15.12 5.69
N ASN A 19 14.89 -16.24 6.24
CA ASN A 19 15.92 -16.21 7.28
C ASN A 19 17.23 -15.61 6.75
N ALA A 20 17.90 -14.86 7.61
CA ALA A 20 19.23 -14.37 7.35
C ALA A 20 20.20 -15.46 6.86
N SER A 21 20.21 -16.64 7.47
CA SER A 21 21.05 -17.79 7.06
C SER A 21 20.81 -18.25 5.62
N PHE A 22 19.61 -18.08 5.08
CA PHE A 22 19.28 -18.38 3.70
C PHE A 22 19.79 -17.30 2.74
N VAL A 23 19.78 -16.06 3.21
CA VAL A 23 20.28 -14.88 2.48
C VAL A 23 21.80 -14.70 2.66
N ASN A 24 22.40 -15.33 3.68
CA ASN A 24 23.74 -14.99 4.17
C ASN A 24 24.83 -15.37 3.15
N GLY A 25 25.38 -14.34 2.49
CA GLY A 25 26.48 -14.47 1.55
C GLY A 25 26.08 -14.44 0.07
N HIS A 26 24.79 -14.48 -0.25
CA HIS A 26 24.31 -14.53 -1.63
C HIS A 26 23.46 -13.30 -1.92
N TYR A 27 23.85 -12.54 -2.95
CA TYR A 27 22.96 -11.56 -3.54
C TYR A 27 21.86 -12.34 -4.27
N TRP A 28 20.63 -12.31 -3.78
CA TRP A 28 19.51 -12.96 -4.44
C TRP A 28 18.76 -11.96 -5.31
N ASN A 29 18.41 -12.38 -6.52
CA ASN A 29 17.29 -11.81 -7.24
C ASN A 29 16.01 -12.52 -6.78
N VAL A 30 14.94 -11.75 -6.67
CA VAL A 30 13.61 -12.26 -6.33
C VAL A 30 12.70 -11.99 -7.50
N SER A 31 12.02 -13.02 -7.99
CA SER A 31 10.95 -12.91 -8.97
C SER A 31 9.63 -13.40 -8.39
N VAL A 32 8.54 -12.94 -8.99
CA VAL A 32 7.20 -13.48 -8.75
C VAL A 32 6.79 -14.32 -9.96
N GLU A 33 6.24 -15.50 -9.72
CA GLU A 33 5.74 -16.39 -10.77
C GLU A 33 4.27 -16.08 -11.09
N ASP A 34 3.94 -15.99 -12.37
CA ASP A 34 2.56 -15.83 -12.85
C ASP A 34 1.84 -17.18 -13.08
N ARG A 35 0.55 -17.15 -13.46
CA ARG A 35 -0.25 -18.39 -13.69
C ARG A 35 0.27 -19.25 -14.84
N SER A 36 0.95 -18.65 -15.80
CA SER A 36 1.60 -19.32 -16.94
C SER A 36 3.05 -19.73 -16.65
N GLN A 37 3.48 -19.67 -15.39
CA GLN A 37 4.86 -19.97 -14.96
C GLN A 37 5.90 -18.98 -15.50
N GLY A 38 5.45 -17.80 -15.94
CA GLY A 38 6.31 -16.68 -16.31
C GLY A 38 6.93 -16.04 -15.07
N LEU A 39 8.20 -15.66 -15.16
CA LEU A 39 8.96 -15.09 -14.05
C LEU A 39 9.12 -13.57 -14.21
N HIS A 40 8.65 -12.81 -13.23
CA HIS A 40 8.71 -11.36 -13.22
C HIS A 40 9.68 -10.87 -12.15
N LEU A 41 10.82 -10.34 -12.56
CA LEU A 41 11.83 -9.80 -11.64
C LEU A 41 11.26 -8.64 -10.83
N LEU A 42 11.44 -8.71 -9.50
CA LEU A 42 11.00 -7.70 -8.55
C LEU A 42 11.89 -6.45 -8.58
N THR A 43 11.86 -5.73 -9.70
CA THR A 43 12.49 -4.41 -9.83
C THR A 43 11.74 -3.37 -8.99
N PRO A 44 12.36 -2.25 -8.56
CA PRO A 44 11.65 -1.21 -7.81
C PRO A 44 10.39 -0.70 -8.51
N ARG A 45 10.48 -0.52 -9.84
CA ARG A 45 9.35 -0.09 -10.67
C ARG A 45 8.23 -1.13 -10.71
N PHE A 46 8.57 -2.39 -10.96
CA PHE A 46 7.60 -3.49 -10.94
C PHE A 46 6.96 -3.63 -9.56
N ALA A 47 7.76 -3.52 -8.48
CA ALA A 47 7.29 -3.58 -7.10
C ALA A 47 6.20 -2.53 -6.83
N THR A 48 6.46 -1.25 -7.15
CA THR A 48 5.48 -0.16 -7.02
C THR A 48 4.23 -0.41 -7.86
N GLN A 49 4.37 -0.80 -9.13
CA GLN A 49 3.23 -0.99 -10.04
C GLN A 49 2.39 -2.23 -9.70
N CYS A 50 3.01 -3.23 -9.09
CA CYS A 50 2.37 -4.50 -8.77
C CYS A 50 2.03 -4.71 -7.29
N GLY A 51 2.25 -3.72 -6.42
CA GLY A 51 1.82 -3.76 -5.02
C GLY A 51 2.77 -4.49 -4.07
N TYR A 52 4.06 -4.57 -4.41
CA TYR A 52 5.05 -5.24 -3.58
C TYR A 52 5.96 -4.25 -2.86
N THR A 53 6.38 -4.66 -1.68
CA THR A 53 7.49 -4.03 -0.96
C THR A 53 8.45 -5.13 -0.52
N PHE A 54 9.72 -4.77 -0.36
CA PHE A 54 10.70 -5.67 0.21
C PHE A 54 11.64 -4.87 1.09
N HIS A 55 12.04 -5.47 2.20
CA HIS A 55 12.93 -4.86 3.16
C HIS A 55 13.92 -5.90 3.66
N MET A 56 15.21 -5.59 3.56
CA MET A 56 16.24 -6.37 4.20
C MET A 56 16.47 -5.81 5.59
N SER A 57 16.05 -6.53 6.61
CA SER A 57 16.35 -6.14 7.98
C SER A 57 17.84 -6.30 8.27
N TYR A 58 18.30 -5.55 9.27
CA TYR A 58 19.72 -5.46 9.55
C TYR A 58 20.33 -6.72 10.18
N ASN A 59 19.51 -7.64 10.69
CA ASN A 59 19.94 -8.98 11.09
C ASN A 59 20.09 -9.95 9.90
N GLY A 60 19.85 -9.46 8.67
CA GLY A 60 19.92 -10.21 7.42
C GLY A 60 18.61 -10.86 6.99
N MET A 61 17.54 -10.75 7.77
CA MET A 61 16.23 -11.31 7.42
C MET A 61 15.57 -10.46 6.33
N LEU A 62 15.18 -11.09 5.23
CA LEU A 62 14.45 -10.44 4.15
C LEU A 62 12.95 -10.59 4.40
N THR A 63 12.25 -9.47 4.44
CA THR A 63 10.80 -9.40 4.50
C THR A 63 10.26 -8.98 3.14
N LEU A 64 9.48 -9.86 2.52
CA LEU A 64 8.74 -9.59 1.28
C LEU A 64 7.28 -9.37 1.62
N ARG A 65 6.66 -8.33 1.07
CA ARG A 65 5.22 -8.06 1.25
C ARG A 65 4.55 -7.83 -0.08
N ALA A 66 3.33 -8.31 -0.15
CA ALA A 66 2.40 -8.07 -1.25
C ALA A 66 1.08 -7.56 -0.66
N THR A 67 0.49 -6.53 -1.24
CA THR A 67 -0.91 -6.19 -0.93
C THR A 67 -1.84 -7.33 -1.37
N LEU A 68 -3.04 -7.42 -0.79
CA LEU A 68 -4.02 -8.44 -1.19
C LEU A 68 -4.41 -8.35 -2.68
N MET A 69 -4.22 -7.18 -3.30
CA MET A 69 -4.50 -6.91 -4.72
C MET A 69 -3.25 -6.89 -5.60
N SER A 70 -2.11 -7.35 -5.08
CA SER A 70 -0.87 -7.37 -5.84
C SER A 70 -0.98 -8.21 -7.10
N CYS A 71 -0.13 -7.92 -8.11
CA CYS A 71 0.00 -8.81 -9.26
C CYS A 71 0.27 -10.23 -8.77
N HIS A 72 -0.16 -11.23 -9.51
CA HIS A 72 0.17 -12.64 -9.23
C HIS A 72 -0.20 -13.18 -7.83
N VAL A 73 -0.97 -12.43 -7.05
CA VAL A 73 -1.66 -12.91 -5.86
C VAL A 73 -3.04 -13.34 -6.29
N TYR A 74 -3.38 -14.60 -6.04
CA TYR A 74 -4.65 -15.16 -6.48
C TYR A 74 -5.36 -15.85 -5.34
N GLN A 75 -6.68 -15.68 -5.30
CA GLN A 75 -7.52 -16.49 -4.45
C GLN A 75 -7.60 -17.91 -5.00
N GLN A 76 -7.36 -18.90 -4.15
CA GLN A 76 -7.44 -20.32 -4.45
C GLN A 76 -8.77 -20.87 -3.90
N GLY A 77 -9.68 -21.25 -4.80
CA GLY A 77 -10.96 -21.85 -4.44
C GLY A 77 -11.94 -20.89 -3.73
N SER A 78 -12.89 -21.46 -2.99
CA SER A 78 -13.94 -20.74 -2.24
C SER A 78 -13.47 -20.15 -0.90
N ASP A 79 -12.31 -20.57 -0.38
CA ASP A 79 -12.00 -20.48 1.05
C ASP A 79 -11.20 -19.22 1.44
N GLN A 80 -11.22 -18.17 0.61
CA GLN A 80 -10.45 -16.92 0.83
C GLN A 80 -8.96 -17.18 1.11
N VAL A 81 -8.39 -18.24 0.52
CA VAL A 81 -6.96 -18.55 0.63
C VAL A 81 -6.23 -17.81 -0.47
N LEU A 82 -5.28 -16.95 -0.12
CA LEU A 82 -4.40 -16.30 -1.08
C LEU A 82 -3.18 -17.18 -1.34
N LYS A 83 -2.81 -17.27 -2.61
CA LYS A 83 -1.62 -17.97 -3.08
C LYS A 83 -0.76 -17.03 -3.92
N MET A 84 0.54 -17.06 -3.67
CA MET A 84 1.56 -16.49 -4.54
C MET A 84 2.85 -17.32 -4.46
N VAL A 85 3.75 -17.15 -5.44
CA VAL A 85 5.01 -17.89 -5.50
C VAL A 85 6.17 -16.91 -5.71
N TRP A 86 7.09 -16.92 -4.76
CA TRP A 86 8.38 -16.23 -4.84
C TRP A 86 9.43 -17.18 -5.43
N ILE A 87 10.30 -16.65 -6.27
CA ILE A 87 11.39 -17.39 -6.91
C ILE A 87 12.69 -16.70 -6.55
N PHE A 88 13.53 -17.38 -5.77
CA PHE A 88 14.85 -16.90 -5.36
C PHE A 88 15.92 -17.53 -6.25
N TYR A 89 16.80 -16.71 -6.83
CA TYR A 89 17.94 -17.19 -7.59
C TYR A 89 19.17 -16.28 -7.39
N PRO A 90 20.39 -16.84 -7.48
CA PRO A 90 21.60 -16.05 -7.25
C PRO A 90 21.72 -14.94 -8.31
N LYS A 91 22.15 -13.76 -7.87
CA LYS A 91 22.42 -12.60 -8.72
C LYS A 91 23.64 -12.86 -9.60
N ASN A 92 24.61 -13.62 -9.09
CA ASN A 92 25.73 -14.10 -9.86
C ASN A 92 25.39 -15.48 -10.47
N PRO A 93 25.18 -15.59 -11.79
CA PRO A 93 24.84 -16.86 -12.43
C PRO A 93 25.97 -17.90 -12.38
N LEU A 94 27.19 -17.50 -11.99
CA LEU A 94 28.32 -18.40 -11.77
C LEU A 94 28.27 -19.11 -10.41
N GLU A 95 27.42 -18.65 -9.49
CA GLU A 95 27.15 -19.36 -8.25
C GLU A 95 26.29 -20.58 -8.57
N ASN A 96 26.82 -21.78 -8.31
CA ASN A 96 26.16 -23.06 -8.61
C ASN A 96 25.07 -23.37 -7.57
N ILE A 97 24.12 -22.44 -7.41
CA ILE A 97 23.03 -22.50 -6.44
C ILE A 97 21.73 -22.66 -7.19
N SER A 98 20.93 -23.64 -6.78
CA SER A 98 19.65 -23.94 -7.41
C SER A 98 18.65 -22.79 -7.23
N ILE A 99 17.78 -22.59 -8.22
CA ILE A 99 16.60 -21.72 -8.10
C ILE A 99 15.68 -22.29 -7.03
N ILE A 100 15.20 -21.46 -6.11
CA ILE A 100 14.42 -21.88 -4.96
C ILE A 100 13.02 -21.26 -5.03
N PRO A 101 11.98 -22.05 -5.37
CA PRO A 101 10.61 -21.59 -5.29
C PRO A 101 10.10 -21.62 -3.84
N TYR A 102 9.31 -20.62 -3.48
CA TYR A 102 8.60 -20.55 -2.22
C TYR A 102 7.15 -20.14 -2.45
N THR A 103 6.23 -21.02 -2.10
CA THR A 103 4.80 -20.73 -2.19
C THR A 103 4.30 -20.18 -0.87
N THR A 104 3.82 -18.94 -0.90
CA THR A 104 3.09 -18.34 0.20
C THR A 104 1.62 -18.71 0.08
N ARG A 105 1.07 -19.31 1.14
CA ARG A 105 -0.36 -19.58 1.29
C ARG A 105 -0.83 -19.05 2.62
N CYS A 106 -1.88 -18.26 2.60
CA CYS A 106 -2.49 -17.80 3.83
C CYS A 106 -3.99 -17.68 3.65
N ARG A 107 -4.71 -17.92 4.74
CA ARG A 107 -6.14 -17.64 4.80
C ARG A 107 -6.31 -16.22 5.31
N THR A 108 -7.14 -15.43 4.62
CA THR A 108 -7.47 -14.09 5.06
C THR A 108 -8.94 -14.04 5.48
N ASN A 109 -9.21 -13.45 6.64
CA ASN A 109 -10.56 -13.07 7.08
C ASN A 109 -10.80 -11.57 6.85
N TYR A 110 -10.03 -10.96 5.95
CA TYR A 110 -10.03 -9.52 5.75
C TYR A 110 -11.35 -9.05 5.16
N ILE A 111 -12.02 -8.16 5.90
CA ILE A 111 -13.25 -7.52 5.48
C ILE A 111 -12.89 -6.22 4.79
N TRP A 112 -13.22 -6.15 3.49
CA TRP A 112 -12.95 -5.00 2.64
C TRP A 112 -13.90 -3.83 2.95
N ALA A 113 -13.34 -2.63 3.12
CA ALA A 113 -14.12 -1.40 3.10
C ALA A 113 -14.48 -1.01 1.65
N ARG A 114 -15.43 -0.07 1.48
CA ARG A 114 -15.85 0.36 0.14
C ARG A 114 -14.71 1.05 -0.60
N ARG A 115 -13.93 1.86 0.12
CA ARG A 115 -12.67 2.46 -0.31
C ARG A 115 -11.56 2.12 0.68
N GLU A 116 -10.40 1.73 0.18
CA GLU A 116 -9.22 1.47 1.00
C GLU A 116 -8.03 2.23 0.44
N ILE A 117 -7.26 2.88 1.31
CA ILE A 117 -6.09 3.67 0.96
C ILE A 117 -4.90 3.15 1.75
N LEU A 118 -3.92 2.63 1.03
CA LEU A 118 -2.70 2.10 1.61
C LEU A 118 -1.51 2.99 1.26
N CYS A 119 -0.87 3.49 2.31
CA CYS A 119 0.39 4.24 2.23
C CYS A 119 1.55 3.29 2.54
N ALA A 120 2.03 2.57 1.51
CA ALA A 120 3.18 1.69 1.63
C ALA A 120 4.49 2.49 1.51
N GLU A 121 5.64 1.86 1.74
CA GLU A 121 6.92 2.57 1.81
C GLU A 121 7.37 3.15 0.45
N ASN A 122 7.04 2.47 -0.65
CA ASN A 122 7.45 2.83 -2.01
C ASN A 122 6.29 3.16 -2.96
N PHE A 123 5.04 3.02 -2.52
CA PHE A 123 3.86 3.37 -3.31
C PHE A 123 2.64 3.67 -2.46
N ARG A 124 1.69 4.35 -3.09
CA ARG A 124 0.32 4.55 -2.61
C ARG A 124 -0.61 3.67 -3.42
N GLU A 125 -1.51 2.98 -2.77
CA GLU A 125 -2.54 2.17 -3.41
C GLU A 125 -3.91 2.63 -2.93
N VAL A 126 -4.83 2.84 -3.86
CA VAL A 126 -6.25 2.97 -3.53
C VAL A 126 -7.00 1.84 -4.20
N SER A 127 -7.93 1.26 -3.46
CA SER A 127 -8.81 0.21 -3.95
C SER A 127 -10.24 0.57 -3.66
N ILE A 128 -11.09 0.55 -4.68
CA ILE A 128 -12.51 0.91 -4.57
C ILE A 128 -13.36 -0.25 -5.08
N SER A 129 -14.41 -0.57 -4.32
CA SER A 129 -15.43 -1.54 -4.73
C SER A 129 -16.12 -1.13 -6.03
N ARG A 130 -16.28 -2.07 -6.95
CA ARG A 130 -17.08 -1.93 -8.17
C ARG A 130 -18.58 -1.91 -7.90
N SER A 131 -19.02 -2.21 -6.66
CA SER A 131 -20.42 -2.09 -6.28
C SER A 131 -20.90 -0.70 -6.68
N SER A 132 -21.78 -0.67 -7.69
CA SER A 132 -22.30 0.53 -8.33
C SER A 132 -22.48 1.61 -7.29
N PRO A 133 -21.86 2.80 -7.41
CA PRO A 133 -22.53 3.96 -6.89
C PRO A 133 -23.93 3.88 -7.52
N ASN A 134 -25.00 3.98 -6.73
CA ASN A 134 -26.16 4.68 -7.26
C ASN A 134 -25.56 6.01 -7.68
N ILE A 135 -25.24 6.17 -8.96
CA ILE A 135 -24.78 7.44 -9.50
C ILE A 135 -25.94 8.36 -9.12
N PRO A 136 -25.78 9.27 -8.15
CA PRO A 136 -26.73 10.36 -8.07
C PRO A 136 -26.67 10.97 -9.47
N ASP A 137 -27.80 11.30 -10.08
CA ASP A 137 -27.84 12.03 -11.34
C ASP A 137 -27.02 13.32 -11.18
N VAL A 138 -25.70 13.21 -11.31
CA VAL A 138 -24.82 14.31 -11.59
C VAL A 138 -25.25 14.63 -13.00
N GLU A 139 -26.04 15.68 -13.14
CA GLU A 139 -26.16 16.41 -14.39
C GLU A 139 -24.73 16.83 -14.79
N ILE A 140 -24.02 15.88 -15.41
CA ILE A 140 -22.90 16.18 -16.26
C ILE A 140 -23.57 17.00 -17.36
N GLN A 141 -23.34 18.32 -17.33
CA GLN A 141 -23.73 19.19 -18.43
C GLN A 141 -23.25 18.49 -19.71
N GLN A 142 -24.20 18.10 -20.54
CA GLN A 142 -24.04 17.17 -21.67
C GLN A 142 -23.10 17.69 -22.78
N ASP A 143 -22.42 18.81 -22.56
CA ASP A 143 -21.62 19.51 -23.56
C ASP A 143 -20.13 19.14 -23.57
N ASP A 144 -19.64 18.24 -22.69
CA ASP A 144 -18.20 17.93 -22.61
C ASP A 144 -17.83 16.45 -22.82
N PHE A 145 -18.78 15.58 -23.19
CA PHE A 145 -18.46 14.18 -23.52
C PHE A 145 -19.27 13.70 -24.72
N ASP A 146 -18.61 13.60 -25.87
CA ASP A 146 -19.18 13.17 -27.14
C ASP A 146 -19.66 11.71 -27.04
N ILE A 147 -20.96 11.54 -26.79
CA ILE A 147 -21.69 10.27 -26.65
C ILE A 147 -21.60 9.41 -27.93
N SER A 148 -21.15 9.99 -29.06
CA SER A 148 -20.92 9.26 -30.31
C SER A 148 -19.81 8.19 -30.23
N MET A 149 -18.99 8.19 -29.18
CA MET A 149 -17.98 7.14 -28.95
C MET A 149 -18.59 5.81 -28.44
N MET A 150 -19.90 5.76 -28.13
CA MET A 150 -20.61 4.59 -27.59
C MET A 150 -20.87 3.44 -28.60
N MET A 151 -20.35 3.51 -29.83
CA MET A 151 -20.40 2.41 -30.81
C MET A 151 -19.04 1.78 -31.09
N ASN A 152 -18.16 1.68 -30.09
CA ASN A 152 -16.97 0.86 -30.20
C ASN A 152 -17.01 -0.26 -29.16
N THR A 153 -16.89 -1.51 -29.63
CA THR A 153 -16.87 -2.74 -28.81
C THR A 153 -15.62 -2.90 -27.94
N ALA A 154 -14.78 -1.87 -27.85
CA ALA A 154 -13.51 -1.89 -27.14
C ALA A 154 -13.68 -1.31 -25.74
N GLN A 155 -13.12 -1.99 -24.74
CA GLN A 155 -13.00 -1.46 -23.38
C GLN A 155 -12.14 -0.21 -23.40
N VAL A 156 -12.69 0.91 -22.94
CA VAL A 156 -11.97 2.19 -22.86
C VAL A 156 -11.62 2.45 -21.40
N TRP A 157 -10.32 2.62 -21.15
CA TRP A 157 -9.81 3.07 -19.86
C TRP A 157 -9.07 4.39 -20.01
N LYS A 158 -9.45 5.38 -19.20
CA LYS A 158 -8.80 6.69 -19.14
C LYS A 158 -8.51 7.05 -17.69
N ILE A 159 -7.41 7.76 -17.48
CA ILE A 159 -7.02 8.30 -16.18
C ILE A 159 -6.86 9.80 -16.33
N PHE A 160 -7.56 10.56 -15.47
CA PHE A 160 -7.48 12.01 -15.40
C PHE A 160 -6.78 12.43 -14.12
N PHE A 161 -5.62 13.03 -14.22
CA PHE A 161 -4.94 13.63 -13.07
C PHE A 161 -5.38 15.08 -12.92
N ARG A 162 -5.91 15.42 -11.74
CA ARG A 162 -6.16 16.82 -11.34
C ARG A 162 -4.93 17.38 -10.64
N LEU A 163 -4.26 18.32 -11.29
CA LEU A 163 -3.08 19.00 -10.75
C LEU A 163 -3.48 20.14 -9.80
N ASN A 164 -2.54 20.60 -8.97
CA ASN A 164 -2.81 21.64 -7.97
C ASN A 164 -3.18 23.00 -8.56
N ASN A 165 -2.72 23.32 -9.77
CA ASN A 165 -3.08 24.53 -10.51
C ASN A 165 -4.49 24.44 -11.15
N GLY A 166 -5.23 23.35 -10.90
CA GLY A 166 -6.56 23.11 -11.46
C GLY A 166 -6.56 22.52 -12.86
N SER A 167 -5.40 22.39 -13.53
CA SER A 167 -5.34 21.76 -14.84
C SER A 167 -5.53 20.25 -14.75
N ARG A 168 -5.94 19.66 -15.87
CA ARG A 168 -6.19 18.22 -16.01
C ARG A 168 -5.22 17.63 -17.01
N PHE A 169 -4.73 16.44 -16.70
CA PHE A 169 -3.85 15.68 -17.58
C PHE A 169 -4.45 14.29 -17.80
N GLU A 170 -4.77 13.96 -19.05
CA GLU A 170 -5.40 12.69 -19.43
C GLU A 170 -4.38 11.73 -20.04
N VAL A 171 -4.43 10.47 -19.62
CA VAL A 171 -3.66 9.37 -20.22
C VAL A 171 -4.49 8.09 -20.31
N ASN A 172 -4.12 7.21 -21.23
CA ASN A 172 -4.61 5.82 -21.23
C ASN A 172 -3.80 4.93 -20.26
N ILE A 173 -4.25 3.70 -20.02
CA ILE A 173 -3.56 2.77 -19.10
C ILE A 173 -2.12 2.47 -19.52
N GLN A 174 -1.84 2.31 -20.82
CA GLN A 174 -0.51 1.98 -21.29
C GLN A 174 0.48 3.14 -21.04
N GLN A 175 0.05 4.36 -21.30
CA GLN A 175 0.80 5.58 -21.00
C GLN A 175 1.02 5.71 -19.48
N ALA A 176 -0.02 5.52 -18.68
CA ALA A 176 0.09 5.53 -17.22
C ALA A 176 1.11 4.49 -16.71
N PHE A 177 1.08 3.28 -17.29
CA PHE A 177 2.06 2.23 -16.99
C PHE A 177 3.49 2.62 -17.39
N GLN A 178 3.67 3.29 -18.52
CA GLN A 178 4.96 3.85 -18.94
C GLN A 178 5.45 5.01 -18.07
N MET A 179 4.54 5.68 -17.36
CA MET A 179 4.87 6.72 -16.38
C MET A 179 5.14 6.16 -14.98
N GLY A 180 4.91 4.87 -14.73
CA GLY A 180 5.14 4.23 -13.44
C GLY A 180 3.89 4.07 -12.57
N TYR A 181 2.71 4.44 -13.08
CA TYR A 181 1.42 4.17 -12.45
C TYR A 181 0.91 2.77 -12.80
N ALA A 182 -0.07 2.28 -12.06
CA ALA A 182 -0.78 1.07 -12.47
C ALA A 182 -2.26 1.17 -12.15
N VAL A 183 -3.09 0.69 -13.07
CA VAL A 183 -4.51 0.44 -12.84
C VAL A 183 -4.75 -1.04 -13.05
N ASN A 184 -5.38 -1.68 -12.08
CA ASN A 184 -5.82 -3.06 -12.20
C ASN A 184 -7.29 -3.16 -11.81
N SER A 185 -8.01 -4.10 -12.39
CA SER A 185 -9.42 -4.32 -12.13
C SER A 185 -9.69 -5.80 -11.94
N SER A 186 -10.52 -6.10 -10.95
CA SER A 186 -11.08 -7.43 -10.69
C SER A 186 -12.60 -7.37 -10.84
N ASP A 187 -13.28 -8.50 -10.64
CA ASP A 187 -14.75 -8.52 -10.68
C ASP A 187 -15.38 -7.65 -9.59
N SER A 188 -14.69 -7.44 -8.46
CA SER A 188 -15.23 -6.74 -7.30
C SER A 188 -14.61 -5.38 -7.02
N ARG A 189 -13.39 -5.09 -7.50
CA ARG A 189 -12.66 -3.86 -7.15
C ARG A 189 -11.78 -3.33 -8.28
N VAL A 190 -11.63 -2.00 -8.33
CA VAL A 190 -10.65 -1.30 -9.15
C VAL A 190 -9.54 -0.76 -8.24
N VAL A 191 -8.29 -0.87 -8.69
CA VAL A 191 -7.10 -0.51 -7.92
C VAL A 191 -6.27 0.47 -8.74
N PHE A 192 -5.83 1.54 -8.11
CA PHE A 192 -4.84 2.48 -8.67
C PHE A 192 -3.61 2.52 -7.77
N ARG A 193 -2.41 2.49 -8.39
CA ARG A 193 -1.13 2.62 -7.70
C ARG A 193 -0.29 3.75 -8.27
N SER A 194 0.40 4.43 -7.37
CA SER A 194 1.27 5.55 -7.68
C SER A 194 2.52 5.54 -6.80
N PRO A 195 3.72 5.77 -7.36
CA PRO A 195 4.89 6.11 -6.54
C PRO A 195 4.67 7.44 -5.82
N TYR A 196 5.49 7.73 -4.80
CA TYR A 196 5.47 9.03 -4.12
C TYR A 196 6.17 10.10 -4.95
N PHE A 197 5.80 11.36 -4.71
CA PHE A 197 6.45 12.55 -5.26
C PHE A 197 6.57 12.56 -6.79
N THR A 198 5.47 12.23 -7.46
CA THR A 198 5.41 12.25 -8.92
C THR A 198 5.11 13.65 -9.44
N ASN A 199 5.28 13.86 -10.76
CA ASN A 199 4.97 15.15 -11.40
C ASN A 199 3.49 15.53 -11.25
N GLU A 200 2.62 14.54 -11.14
CA GLU A 200 1.18 14.69 -10.99
C GLU A 200 0.74 14.76 -9.51
N SER A 201 1.65 14.54 -8.56
CA SER A 201 1.38 14.67 -7.13
C SER A 201 1.80 16.04 -6.60
N SER A 202 1.38 16.31 -5.37
CA SER A 202 1.72 17.53 -4.68
C SER A 202 1.81 17.30 -3.20
N SER A 203 2.73 17.98 -2.54
CA SER A 203 2.86 17.93 -1.08
C SER A 203 2.16 19.12 -0.43
N MET A 204 1.48 18.88 0.69
CA MET A 204 0.85 19.92 1.50
C MET A 204 0.95 19.61 2.99
N MET A 205 0.88 20.64 3.82
CA MET A 205 0.87 20.49 5.28
C MET A 205 -0.56 20.32 5.79
N ILE A 206 -0.79 19.28 6.60
CA ILE A 206 -2.06 19.02 7.30
C ILE A 206 -1.70 18.73 8.75
N GLU A 207 -2.21 19.52 9.70
CA GLU A 207 -1.94 19.36 11.14
C GLU A 207 -0.45 19.19 11.49
N GLY A 208 0.43 19.94 10.82
CA GLY A 208 1.89 19.87 11.02
C GLY A 208 2.60 18.69 10.33
N THR A 209 1.88 17.85 9.61
CA THR A 209 2.43 16.70 8.87
C THR A 209 2.44 16.97 7.37
N MET A 210 3.58 16.71 6.72
CA MET A 210 3.68 16.76 5.26
C MET A 210 2.95 15.55 4.67
N VAL A 211 2.04 15.81 3.74
CA VAL A 211 1.21 14.80 3.09
C VAL A 211 1.40 14.92 1.58
N ASP A 212 1.78 13.81 0.93
CA ASP A 212 1.87 13.73 -0.53
C ASP A 212 0.54 13.25 -1.11
N VAL A 213 -0.02 14.05 -2.00
CA VAL A 213 -1.39 13.92 -2.51
C VAL A 213 -1.38 13.79 -4.02
N ILE A 214 -2.11 12.81 -4.55
CA ILE A 214 -2.37 12.67 -5.99
C ILE A 214 -3.88 12.48 -6.19
N ARG A 215 -4.44 13.11 -7.22
CA ARG A 215 -5.89 13.15 -7.49
C ARG A 215 -6.25 12.58 -8.86
N PRO A 216 -6.10 11.26 -9.07
CA PRO A 216 -6.52 10.61 -10.30
C PRO A 216 -8.02 10.26 -10.26
N PHE A 217 -8.69 10.42 -11.39
CA PHE A 217 -9.99 9.81 -11.67
C PHE A 217 -9.80 8.71 -12.70
N VAL A 218 -10.28 7.50 -12.39
CA VAL A 218 -10.26 6.37 -13.32
C VAL A 218 -11.63 6.25 -13.96
N TYR A 219 -11.65 6.42 -15.28
CA TYR A 219 -12.83 6.26 -16.12
C TYR A 219 -12.74 4.95 -16.89
N TYR A 220 -13.82 4.18 -16.85
CA TYR A 220 -13.96 2.94 -17.60
C TYR A 220 -15.30 2.90 -18.29
N VAL A 221 -15.30 2.45 -19.55
CA VAL A 221 -16.51 2.09 -20.28
C VAL A 221 -16.28 0.82 -21.08
N ASP A 222 -17.26 -0.08 -21.02
CA ASP A 222 -17.43 -1.18 -21.95
C ASP A 222 -18.89 -1.27 -22.44
N ARG A 223 -19.25 -2.39 -23.08
CA ARG A 223 -20.60 -2.59 -23.64
C ARG A 223 -21.70 -2.64 -22.56
N TRP A 224 -21.36 -2.97 -21.31
CA TRP A 224 -22.32 -3.31 -20.26
C TRP A 224 -22.24 -2.39 -19.03
N SER A 225 -21.14 -1.66 -18.88
CA SER A 225 -20.84 -0.91 -17.67
C SER A 225 -20.00 0.33 -17.98
N ALA A 226 -20.29 1.40 -17.25
CA ALA A 226 -19.51 2.62 -17.24
C ALA A 226 -19.32 3.05 -15.78
N PHE A 227 -18.11 3.48 -15.41
CA PHE A 227 -17.87 4.07 -14.09
C PHE A 227 -16.79 5.15 -14.16
N LEU A 228 -16.93 6.12 -13.25
CA LEU A 228 -15.94 7.13 -12.95
C LEU A 228 -15.64 7.05 -11.45
N LEU A 229 -14.39 6.73 -11.11
CA LEU A 229 -13.99 6.53 -9.72
C LEU A 229 -12.94 7.57 -9.32
N ASP A 230 -13.19 8.27 -8.22
CA ASP A 230 -12.20 9.12 -7.57
C ASP A 230 -11.16 8.27 -6.84
N MET A 231 -9.99 8.12 -7.46
CA MET A 231 -8.84 7.37 -6.96
C MET A 231 -7.86 8.27 -6.18
N THR A 232 -8.33 9.39 -5.62
CA THR A 232 -7.49 10.29 -4.84
C THR A 232 -6.83 9.55 -3.67
N THR A 233 -5.54 9.81 -3.47
CA THR A 233 -4.79 9.34 -2.29
C THR A 233 -4.04 10.50 -1.66
N ALA A 234 -3.89 10.42 -0.34
CA ALA A 234 -3.15 11.36 0.47
C ALA A 234 -2.41 10.53 1.51
N CYS A 235 -1.09 10.62 1.52
CA CYS A 235 -0.27 9.81 2.42
C CYS A 235 0.73 10.69 3.16
N PRO A 236 0.78 10.60 4.50
CA PRO A 236 1.83 11.23 5.30
C PRO A 236 3.21 10.75 4.85
N VAL A 237 4.18 11.68 4.75
CA VAL A 237 5.55 11.40 4.31
C VAL A 237 6.62 11.94 5.28
N ARG A 238 6.22 12.31 6.51
CA ARG A 238 7.11 12.89 7.52
C ARG A 238 7.85 11.81 8.30
N GLU A 239 9.12 12.07 8.63
CA GLU A 239 9.90 11.28 9.58
C GLU A 239 9.32 11.39 11.01
N PRO A 240 9.50 10.36 11.86
CA PRO A 240 9.08 10.45 13.26
C PRO A 240 9.86 11.51 14.03
N GLU A 241 9.26 11.99 15.11
CA GLU A 241 9.92 12.89 16.05
C GLU A 241 10.67 12.07 17.11
N CYS A 242 11.98 12.28 17.19
CA CYS A 242 12.85 11.61 18.14
C CYS A 242 13.03 12.47 19.39
N THR A 243 12.68 11.93 20.55
CA THR A 243 12.95 12.51 21.88
C THR A 243 14.03 11.70 22.60
N GLU A 244 14.39 12.13 23.81
CA GLU A 244 15.37 11.38 24.62
C GLU A 244 14.87 9.99 25.04
N GLN A 245 13.55 9.82 25.27
CA GLN A 245 12.98 8.54 25.70
C GLN A 245 12.28 7.77 24.58
N ASP A 246 11.60 8.48 23.69
CA ASP A 246 10.65 7.89 22.75
C ASP A 246 10.86 8.38 21.31
N VAL A 247 10.39 7.55 20.38
CA VAL A 247 10.13 7.90 18.98
C VAL A 247 8.63 8.08 18.80
N VAL A 248 8.21 9.22 18.25
CA VAL A 248 6.80 9.62 18.15
C VAL A 248 6.39 9.79 16.70
N TRP A 249 5.37 9.05 16.27
CA TRP A 249 4.71 9.24 14.97
C TRP A 249 3.39 9.97 15.18
N THR A 250 3.26 11.17 14.63
CA THR A 250 2.03 11.97 14.68
C THR A 250 1.43 12.09 13.29
N LEU A 251 0.21 11.56 13.13
CA LEU A 251 -0.53 11.55 11.88
C LEU A 251 -1.83 12.35 12.02
N PRO A 252 -2.25 13.12 11.00
CA PRO A 252 -3.58 13.72 10.99
C PRO A 252 -4.65 12.63 11.02
N ARG A 253 -5.71 12.81 11.81
CA ARG A 253 -6.85 11.90 11.83
C ARG A 253 -7.67 11.98 10.55
N ILE A 254 -7.79 13.19 10.02
CA ILE A 254 -8.53 13.47 8.79
C ILE A 254 -7.56 14.06 7.77
N LEU A 255 -7.44 13.39 6.64
CA LEU A 255 -6.70 13.91 5.50
C LEU A 255 -7.72 14.58 4.59
N GLN A 256 -7.86 15.91 4.73
CA GLN A 256 -8.85 16.70 3.99
C GLN A 256 -8.93 16.37 2.49
N PRO A 257 -7.84 16.10 1.73
CA PRO A 257 -7.96 15.74 0.31
C PRO A 257 -8.76 14.45 0.02
N LEU A 258 -9.01 13.61 1.03
CA LEU A 258 -9.76 12.37 0.92
C LEU A 258 -11.26 12.54 1.21
N VAL A 259 -11.66 13.67 1.80
CA VAL A 259 -13.00 13.92 2.33
C VAL A 259 -13.57 15.16 1.67
N LEU A 260 -14.80 15.08 1.17
CA LEU A 260 -15.51 16.25 0.64
C LEU A 260 -16.19 17.04 1.76
N HIS A 261 -16.96 16.37 2.62
CA HIS A 261 -17.76 17.00 3.67
C HIS A 261 -17.23 16.64 5.07
N LEU A 262 -16.31 17.45 5.60
CA LEU A 262 -15.68 17.22 6.91
C LEU A 262 -16.69 17.04 8.07
N ALA A 263 -17.85 17.69 7.98
CA ALA A 263 -18.90 17.61 8.99
C ALA A 263 -19.63 16.25 9.02
N GLU A 264 -19.53 15.47 7.95
CA GLU A 264 -20.22 14.19 7.76
C GLU A 264 -19.28 12.99 8.01
N VAL A 265 -18.01 13.26 8.33
CA VAL A 265 -17.04 12.22 8.68
C VAL A 265 -17.33 11.67 10.08
N GLU A 266 -17.51 10.35 10.16
CA GLU A 266 -17.60 9.63 11.42
C GLU A 266 -16.42 8.68 11.57
N TYR A 267 -15.60 8.91 12.60
CA TYR A 267 -14.46 8.05 12.89
C TYR A 267 -14.91 6.78 13.63
N LYS A 268 -14.51 5.61 13.15
CA LYS A 268 -14.94 4.31 13.70
C LYS A 268 -13.88 3.64 14.57
N GLU A 269 -12.68 3.42 14.04
CA GLU A 269 -11.65 2.64 14.75
C GLU A 269 -10.23 3.09 14.38
N THR A 270 -9.34 3.06 15.36
CA THR A 270 -7.88 3.10 15.17
C THR A 270 -7.31 1.75 15.54
N SER A 271 -6.40 1.26 14.73
CA SER A 271 -5.66 0.04 15.05
C SER A 271 -4.17 0.26 14.79
N VAL A 272 -3.35 -0.46 15.55
CA VAL A 272 -1.89 -0.39 15.46
C VAL A 272 -1.36 -1.79 15.21
N TRP A 273 -0.38 -1.89 14.32
CA TRP A 273 0.38 -3.10 14.05
C TRP A 273 1.84 -2.80 14.29
N VAL A 274 2.50 -3.70 15.02
CA VAL A 274 3.93 -3.64 15.33
C VAL A 274 4.55 -4.94 14.87
N ASP A 275 5.63 -4.85 14.09
CA ASP A 275 6.22 -6.01 13.40
C ASP A 275 5.14 -6.84 12.69
N PHE A 276 4.23 -6.09 12.06
CA PHE A 276 3.15 -6.61 11.23
C PHE A 276 2.11 -7.48 11.94
N LYS A 277 2.04 -7.42 13.26
CA LYS A 277 0.99 -8.05 14.05
C LYS A 277 0.10 -6.98 14.67
N LYS A 278 -1.23 -7.13 14.54
CA LYS A 278 -2.17 -6.26 15.25
C LYS A 278 -1.91 -6.35 16.75
N VAL A 279 -1.65 -5.21 17.39
CA VAL A 279 -1.43 -5.13 18.84
C VAL A 279 -2.66 -4.55 19.52
N ASP A 280 -3.11 -5.17 20.60
CA ASP A 280 -4.21 -4.66 21.42
C ASP A 280 -3.69 -3.69 22.50
N SER A 281 -4.62 -3.03 23.19
CA SER A 281 -4.29 -2.05 24.24
C SER A 281 -3.49 -2.66 25.40
N THR A 282 -3.72 -3.94 25.71
CA THR A 282 -2.99 -4.65 26.77
C THR A 282 -1.52 -4.86 26.38
N THR A 283 -1.29 -5.34 25.16
CA THR A 283 0.04 -5.56 24.60
C THR A 283 0.79 -4.24 24.45
N MET A 284 0.11 -3.18 24.00
CA MET A 284 0.68 -1.83 23.95
C MET A 284 1.13 -1.38 25.35
N GLY A 285 0.27 -1.51 26.37
CA GLY A 285 0.60 -1.14 27.74
C GLY A 285 1.79 -1.93 28.32
N GLN A 286 1.87 -3.23 28.04
CA GLN A 286 3.00 -4.08 28.47
C GLN A 286 4.32 -3.68 27.81
N ARG A 287 4.27 -3.22 26.55
CA ARG A 287 5.44 -2.80 25.77
C ARG A 287 5.79 -1.33 25.92
N GLY A 288 5.02 -0.58 26.71
CA GLY A 288 5.20 0.86 26.91
C GLY A 288 4.78 1.72 25.72
N TYR A 289 4.02 1.18 24.77
CA TYR A 289 3.51 1.94 23.63
C TYR A 289 2.33 2.81 24.07
N VAL A 290 2.35 4.08 23.68
CA VAL A 290 1.31 5.04 24.04
C VAL A 290 0.64 5.57 22.77
N LEU A 291 -0.62 5.20 22.58
CA LEU A 291 -1.48 5.75 21.54
C LEU A 291 -2.30 6.91 22.10
N THR A 292 -2.01 8.14 21.67
CA THR A 292 -2.72 9.35 22.06
C THR A 292 -3.56 9.86 20.89
N GLN A 293 -4.81 10.25 21.16
CA GLN A 293 -5.72 10.71 20.13
C GLN A 293 -6.37 12.04 20.53
N THR A 294 -6.33 13.00 19.61
CA THR A 294 -7.06 14.27 19.71
C THR A 294 -8.13 14.33 18.61
N ASN A 295 -8.83 15.45 18.48
CA ASN A 295 -9.74 15.65 17.35
C ASN A 295 -8.98 15.80 16.01
N ALA A 296 -7.74 16.27 16.05
CA ALA A 296 -6.94 16.59 14.87
C ALA A 296 -5.93 15.49 14.50
N THR A 297 -5.34 14.83 15.50
CA THR A 297 -4.18 13.95 15.33
C THR A 297 -4.29 12.63 16.08
N THR A 298 -3.63 11.60 15.55
CA THR A 298 -3.32 10.33 16.21
C THR A 298 -1.80 10.27 16.37
N SER A 299 -1.32 10.11 17.59
CA SER A 299 0.11 10.01 17.90
C SER A 299 0.42 8.66 18.53
N LEU A 300 1.44 7.97 18.02
CA LEU A 300 1.96 6.74 18.59
C LEU A 300 3.37 7.03 19.13
N SER A 301 3.55 6.89 20.45
CA SER A 301 4.85 6.96 21.11
C SER A 301 5.39 5.55 21.37
N VAL A 302 6.64 5.31 20.97
CA VAL A 302 7.36 4.07 21.22
C VAL A 302 8.68 4.35 21.92
N PRO A 303 8.93 3.79 23.10
CA PRO A 303 10.21 3.93 23.78
C PRO A 303 11.36 3.33 22.96
N TRP A 304 12.54 3.95 23.05
CA TRP A 304 13.76 3.40 22.46
C TRP A 304 14.02 1.98 22.97
N GLY A 305 14.26 1.04 22.05
CA GLY A 305 14.56 -0.36 22.39
C GLY A 305 13.36 -1.20 22.85
N ALA A 306 12.13 -0.71 22.68
CA ALA A 306 10.93 -1.45 23.06
C ALA A 306 10.73 -2.74 22.24
N GLU A 307 10.04 -3.72 22.82
CA GLU A 307 9.82 -5.04 22.22
C GLU A 307 9.00 -4.96 20.93
N GLY A 308 9.52 -5.48 19.82
CA GLY A 308 8.91 -5.32 18.49
C GLY A 308 9.68 -4.36 17.60
N GLY A 309 10.74 -3.73 18.13
CA GLY A 309 11.85 -3.21 17.35
C GLY A 309 13.15 -3.94 17.65
N PHE A 310 14.22 -3.54 16.99
CA PHE A 310 15.54 -4.13 17.15
C PHE A 310 16.65 -3.08 17.08
N ASN A 311 17.72 -3.33 17.84
CA ASN A 311 18.88 -2.45 17.91
C ASN A 311 20.02 -2.99 17.06
N LYS A 312 20.70 -2.10 16.34
CA LYS A 312 21.90 -2.41 15.56
C LYS A 312 23.02 -1.43 15.89
N SER A 313 24.24 -1.92 16.10
CA SER A 313 25.41 -1.05 16.14
C SER A 313 25.69 -0.46 14.75
N CYS A 314 25.95 0.83 14.68
CA CYS A 314 26.30 1.54 13.45
C CYS A 314 27.53 2.44 13.66
N TRP A 315 28.23 2.76 12.58
CA TRP A 315 29.26 3.78 12.57
C TRP A 315 28.75 4.98 11.77
N VAL A 316 28.60 6.12 12.42
CA VAL A 316 28.16 7.37 11.79
C VAL A 316 29.25 8.40 12.00
N ASN A 317 29.82 8.94 10.91
CA ASN A 317 30.92 9.91 10.96
C ASN A 317 32.08 9.49 11.88
N TRP A 318 32.49 8.21 11.80
CA TRP A 318 33.54 7.61 12.64
C TRP A 318 33.23 7.53 14.14
N HIS A 319 31.99 7.76 14.54
CA HIS A 319 31.50 7.51 15.89
C HIS A 319 30.70 6.21 15.94
N PHE A 320 30.95 5.41 16.97
CA PHE A 320 30.13 4.24 17.27
C PHE A 320 28.78 4.69 17.84
N GLY A 321 27.69 4.20 17.26
CA GLY A 321 26.33 4.47 17.68
C GLY A 321 25.46 3.23 17.64
N MET A 322 24.21 3.39 18.08
CA MET A 322 23.17 2.38 18.00
C MET A 322 21.99 2.96 17.21
N GLU A 323 21.50 2.19 16.25
CA GLU A 323 20.30 2.46 15.46
C GLU A 323 19.18 1.55 15.98
N TYR A 324 18.00 2.12 16.22
CA TYR A 324 16.80 1.37 16.59
C TYR A 324 15.81 1.38 15.43
N ILE A 325 15.30 0.20 15.06
CA ILE A 325 14.42 0.03 13.92
C ILE A 325 13.16 -0.72 14.36
N ILE A 326 12.01 -0.25 13.90
CA ILE A 326 10.70 -0.81 14.21
C ILE A 326 9.78 -0.70 12.99
N ASN A 327 8.98 -1.74 12.72
CA ASN A 327 7.98 -1.70 11.66
C ASN A 327 6.62 -1.36 12.27
N LEU A 328 6.03 -0.25 11.85
CA LEU A 328 4.76 0.24 12.37
C LEU A 328 3.76 0.44 11.23
N GLN A 329 2.51 0.08 11.50
CA GLN A 329 1.39 0.45 10.66
C GLN A 329 0.25 0.95 11.55
N ILE A 330 -0.32 2.09 11.18
CA ILE A 330 -1.50 2.68 11.81
C ILE A 330 -2.62 2.63 10.78
N GLN A 331 -3.76 2.08 11.15
CA GLN A 331 -4.96 2.05 10.31
C GLN A 331 -6.04 2.89 10.95
N HIS A 332 -6.69 3.73 10.14
CA HIS A 332 -7.85 4.51 10.52
C HIS A 332 -9.06 3.97 9.75
N LEU A 333 -10.17 3.74 10.41
CA LEU A 333 -11.45 3.40 9.78
C LEU A 333 -12.42 4.53 10.02
N TRP A 334 -13.01 5.06 8.96
CA TRP A 334 -14.01 6.13 9.03
C TRP A 334 -15.13 5.92 8.00
N THR A 335 -16.21 6.67 8.14
CA THR A 335 -17.30 6.77 7.15
C THR A 335 -17.39 8.20 6.68
N ASP A 336 -17.76 8.41 5.42
CA ASP A 336 -18.03 9.74 4.86
C ASP A 336 -19.29 9.68 3.99
N ASP A 337 -19.71 10.83 3.48
CA ASP A 337 -20.95 11.02 2.74
C ASP A 337 -20.95 10.39 1.34
N VAL A 338 -19.75 10.15 0.80
CA VAL A 338 -19.54 9.55 -0.51
C VAL A 338 -19.38 8.03 -0.39
N TRP A 339 -18.76 7.56 0.69
CA TRP A 339 -18.38 6.18 0.91
C TRP A 339 -18.87 5.66 2.27
N ASP A 340 -19.69 4.61 2.22
CA ASP A 340 -20.26 3.99 3.43
C ASP A 340 -19.22 3.60 4.48
N LEU A 341 -18.02 3.17 4.06
CA LEU A 341 -16.84 2.89 4.89
C LEU A 341 -15.56 3.10 4.08
N THR A 342 -14.61 3.84 4.65
CA THR A 342 -13.25 4.08 4.14
C THR A 342 -12.18 3.68 5.17
N ARG A 343 -11.15 2.98 4.71
CA ARG A 343 -10.05 2.46 5.54
C ARG A 343 -8.68 2.94 5.06
#